data_AF-A0A3S3ZIE6-F1
#
_entry.id   AF-A0A3S3ZIE6-F1
#
_cell.length_a   1.000
_cell.length_b   1.000
_cell.length_c   1.000
_cell.angle_alpha   90.00
_cell.angle_beta   90.00
_cell.angle_gamma   90.00
#
_symmetry.space_group_name_H-M   'P 1'
#
loop_
_entity.id
_entity.type
_entity.pdbx_description
1 polymer ?
#
loop_
_entity_poly.entity_id
_entity_poly.type
_entity_poly.pdbx_seq_one_letter_code
_entity_poly.pdbx_strand_id
1 'polypeptide(L)'
;MQSSQDPLMSVLRDDPALAAQLRKSVQVLAEKSPDPAMRGMLLEVLAGGRSLRDVVTTTNFAEVFRPYTEAAVAEAAQMTEDEKEALAAEGRRRIDAEYEAARSATTRRPAPEHGDDDDYFRNRGSILNSDW
;
A
#
# COMPACT_ATOMS: atom_id res chain seq x y z
N MET A 1 -27.87 1.10 -6.37
CA MET A 1 -26.89 2.16 -6.05
C MET A 1 -25.52 1.53 -6.08
N GLN A 2 -24.78 1.72 -7.16
CA GLN A 2 -23.44 1.17 -7.34
C GLN A 2 -22.49 2.02 -6.49
N SER A 3 -21.99 1.48 -5.39
CA SER A 3 -20.92 2.11 -4.63
C SER A 3 -19.69 2.16 -5.52
N SER A 4 -19.41 3.31 -6.12
CA SER A 4 -18.13 3.62 -6.74
C SER A 4 -17.08 3.63 -5.64
N GLN A 5 -16.72 2.44 -5.16
CA GLN A 5 -15.54 2.21 -4.35
C GLN A 5 -14.37 2.26 -5.31
N ASP A 6 -14.03 3.47 -5.75
CA ASP A 6 -12.65 3.69 -6.12
C ASP A 6 -11.88 3.57 -4.80
N PRO A 7 -11.06 2.52 -4.61
CA PRO A 7 -10.35 2.39 -3.37
C PRO A 7 -9.48 3.64 -3.25
N LEU A 8 -9.43 4.21 -2.06
CA LEU A 8 -8.30 4.86 -1.38
C LEU A 8 -6.93 4.86 -2.10
N MET A 9 -6.67 3.73 -2.78
CA MET A 9 -5.43 3.19 -3.30
C MET A 9 -5.67 2.53 -4.68
N SER A 10 -6.51 3.13 -5.52
CA SER A 10 -6.82 2.61 -6.87
C SER A 10 -5.56 2.45 -7.73
N VAL A 11 -4.52 3.26 -7.46
CA VAL A 11 -3.15 3.13 -8.02
C VAL A 11 -2.47 1.81 -7.66
N LEU A 12 -2.87 1.16 -6.56
CA LEU A 12 -2.25 -0.06 -6.04
C LEU A 12 -3.20 -1.26 -6.12
N ARG A 13 -4.23 -1.18 -6.96
CA ARG A 13 -5.21 -2.25 -7.15
C ARG A 13 -4.54 -3.55 -7.62
N ASP A 14 -3.43 -3.44 -8.34
CA ASP A 14 -2.65 -4.56 -8.87
C ASP A 14 -1.58 -5.08 -7.88
N ASP A 15 -1.37 -4.41 -6.74
CA ASP A 15 -0.47 -4.85 -5.67
C ASP A 15 -1.16 -4.75 -4.30
N PRO A 16 -1.95 -5.78 -3.92
CA PRO A 16 -2.71 -5.78 -2.66
C PRO A 16 -1.80 -5.77 -1.41
N ALA A 17 -0.56 -6.26 -1.51
CA ALA A 17 0.39 -6.23 -0.40
C ALA A 17 0.88 -4.80 -0.15
N LEU A 18 1.26 -4.09 -1.21
CA LEU A 18 1.61 -2.67 -1.12
C LEU A 18 0.41 -1.83 -0.68
N ALA A 19 -0.80 -2.18 -1.14
CA ALA A 19 -2.02 -1.51 -0.70
C ALA A 19 -2.26 -1.65 0.81
N ALA A 20 -2.06 -2.86 1.36
CA ALA A 20 -2.16 -3.12 2.80
C ALA A 20 -1.09 -2.36 3.59
N GLN A 21 0.15 -2.35 3.09
CA GLN A 21 1.28 -1.68 3.74
C GLN A 21 1.09 -0.17 3.82
N LEU A 22 0.66 0.46 2.73
CA LEU A 22 0.43 1.90 2.71
C LEU A 22 -0.84 2.26 3.52
N ARG A 23 -1.89 1.41 3.57
CA ARG A 23 -3.01 1.60 4.50
C ARG A 23 -2.53 1.64 5.97
N LYS A 24 -1.65 0.71 6.36
CA LYS A 24 -1.03 0.67 7.69
C LYS A 24 -0.18 1.92 7.96
N SER A 25 0.56 2.37 6.95
CA SER A 25 1.38 3.59 7.06
C SER A 25 0.53 4.84 7.31
N VAL A 26 -0.59 5.00 6.58
CA VAL A 26 -1.55 6.10 6.79
C VAL A 26 -2.20 6.01 8.18
N GLN A 27 -2.48 4.80 8.67
CA GLN A 27 -2.98 4.60 10.02
C GLN A 27 -1.99 5.07 11.08
N VAL A 28 -0.71 4.67 10.98
CA VAL A 28 0.34 5.12 11.91
C VAL A 28 0.50 6.64 11.88
N LEU A 29 0.45 7.26 10.70
CA LEU A 29 0.49 8.71 10.57
C LEU A 29 -0.70 9.38 11.26
N ALA A 30 -1.91 8.85 11.11
CA ALA A 30 -3.10 9.38 11.78
C ALA A 30 -3.01 9.26 13.31
N GLU A 31 -2.52 8.11 13.81
CA GLU A 31 -2.36 7.84 15.24
C GLU A 31 -1.29 8.73 15.89
N LYS A 32 -0.20 9.00 15.16
CA LYS A 32 0.93 9.80 15.66
C LYS A 32 0.87 11.28 15.29
N SER A 33 -0.11 11.71 14.50
CA SER A 33 -0.26 13.12 14.10
C SER A 33 -0.60 14.00 15.31
N PRO A 34 0.23 15.00 15.65
CA PRO A 34 -0.12 15.96 16.70
C PRO A 34 -1.04 17.08 16.19
N ASP A 35 -1.21 17.23 14.86
CA ASP A 35 -2.19 18.15 14.27
C ASP A 35 -3.56 17.45 14.11
N PRO A 36 -4.62 17.96 14.75
CA PRO A 36 -5.98 17.44 14.61
C PRO A 36 -6.53 17.53 13.18
N ALA A 37 -6.16 18.58 12.42
CA ALA A 37 -6.62 18.76 11.05
C ALA A 37 -6.01 17.70 10.13
N MET A 38 -4.70 17.48 10.22
CA MET A 38 -4.02 16.38 9.54
C MET A 38 -4.58 15.02 9.93
N ARG A 39 -4.85 14.77 11.23
CA ARG A 39 -5.46 13.53 11.68
C ARG A 39 -6.83 13.28 11.01
N GLY A 40 -7.68 14.30 10.97
CA GLY A 40 -9.00 14.22 10.32
C GLY A 40 -8.90 13.83 8.85
N MET A 41 -8.01 14.49 8.10
CA MET A 41 -7.81 14.17 6.67
C MET A 41 -7.32 12.74 6.45
N LEU A 42 -6.39 12.25 7.27
CA LEU A 42 -5.88 10.87 7.15
C LEU A 42 -6.96 9.83 7.50
N LEU A 43 -7.84 10.13 8.47
CA LEU A 43 -8.99 9.28 8.81
C LEU A 43 -10.04 9.24 7.69
N GLU A 44 -10.32 10.38 7.04
CA GLU A 44 -11.19 10.44 5.86
C GLU A 44 -10.65 9.61 4.70
N VAL A 45 -9.32 9.67 4.51
CA VAL A 45 -8.62 8.80 3.56
C VAL A 45 -8.85 7.35 3.95
N LEU A 46 -8.53 6.92 5.18
CA LEU A 46 -8.72 5.53 5.64
C LEU A 46 -10.16 5.00 5.54
N ALA A 47 -11.14 5.89 5.68
CA ALA A 47 -12.57 5.58 5.53
C ALA A 47 -13.01 5.47 4.06
N GLY A 48 -12.16 5.84 3.10
CA GLY A 48 -12.49 5.87 1.67
C GLY A 48 -13.39 7.05 1.27
N GLY A 49 -13.55 8.05 2.14
CA GLY A 49 -14.29 9.28 1.83
C GLY A 49 -13.48 10.24 0.95
N ARG A 50 -12.16 10.03 0.86
CA ARG A 50 -11.22 10.84 0.07
C ARG A 50 -10.07 9.97 -0.45
N SER A 51 -9.56 10.25 -1.64
CA SER A 51 -8.35 9.58 -2.13
C SER A 51 -7.09 10.21 -1.54
N LEU A 52 -6.02 9.42 -1.37
CA LEU A 52 -4.72 9.94 -0.94
C LEU A 52 -4.18 10.97 -1.95
N ARG A 53 -4.45 10.75 -3.24
CA ARG A 53 -4.06 11.66 -4.32
C ARG A 53 -4.72 13.02 -4.17
N ASP A 54 -6.01 13.05 -3.82
CA ASP A 54 -6.74 14.30 -3.61
C ASP A 54 -6.20 15.08 -2.42
N VAL A 55 -5.81 14.42 -1.33
CA VAL A 55 -5.17 15.10 -0.19
C VAL A 55 -3.89 15.82 -0.62
N VAL A 56 -3.05 15.15 -1.42
CA VAL A 56 -1.79 15.71 -1.90
C VAL A 56 -2.01 16.88 -2.87
N THR A 57 -3.05 16.84 -3.71
CA THR A 57 -3.30 17.89 -4.71
C THR A 57 -4.09 19.09 -4.18
N THR A 58 -4.92 18.90 -3.15
CA THR A 58 -5.81 19.96 -2.62
C THR A 58 -5.28 20.63 -1.35
N THR A 59 -4.31 20.02 -0.68
CA THR A 59 -3.67 20.59 0.52
C THR A 59 -2.30 21.14 0.14
N ASN A 60 -1.80 22.14 0.87
CA ASN A 60 -0.37 22.44 0.85
C ASN A 60 0.40 21.39 1.65
N PHE A 61 0.32 20.13 1.18
CA PHE A 61 0.78 18.95 1.87
C PHE A 61 2.24 19.09 2.30
N ALA A 62 3.09 19.64 1.44
CA ALA A 62 4.49 19.88 1.73
C ALA A 62 4.70 20.83 2.93
N GLU A 63 3.95 21.93 3.03
CA GLU A 63 4.06 22.85 4.16
C GLU A 63 3.52 22.27 5.46
N VAL A 64 2.44 21.49 5.39
CA VAL A 64 1.87 20.81 6.58
C VAL A 64 2.84 19.76 7.11
N PHE A 65 3.53 19.03 6.24
CA PHE A 65 4.47 17.98 6.64
C PHE A 65 5.87 18.47 6.99
N ARG A 66 6.27 19.64 6.49
CA ARG A 66 7.63 20.18 6.66
C ARG A 66 8.12 20.14 8.12
N PRO A 67 7.37 20.63 9.13
CA PRO A 67 7.84 20.64 10.52
C PRO A 67 8.13 19.24 11.08
N TYR A 68 7.40 18.23 10.60
CA TYR A 68 7.58 16.84 11.03
C TYR A 68 8.78 16.17 10.35
N THR A 69 9.10 16.60 9.13
CA THR A 69 10.25 16.08 8.38
C THR A 69 11.57 16.73 8.79
N GLU A 70 11.56 18.00 9.21
CA GLU A 70 12.79 18.74 9.54
C GLU A 70 13.56 18.07 10.69
N ALA A 71 12.88 17.61 11.74
CA ALA A 71 13.50 16.90 12.85
C ALA A 71 14.12 15.56 12.40
N ALA A 72 13.39 14.78 11.61
CA ALA A 72 13.88 13.50 11.08
C ALA A 72 15.07 13.69 10.12
N VAL A 73 15.06 14.75 9.31
CA VAL A 73 16.18 15.10 8.42
C VAL A 73 17.40 15.53 9.23
N ALA A 74 17.21 16.32 10.28
CA ALA A 74 18.31 16.73 11.15
C ALA A 74 18.96 15.54 11.88
N GLU A 75 18.16 14.60 12.36
CA GLU A 75 18.63 13.35 12.97
C GLU A 75 19.40 12.50 11.95
N ALA A 76 18.82 12.27 10.77
CA ALA A 76 19.45 11.49 9.70
C ALA A 76 20.76 12.12 9.19
N ALA A 77 20.87 13.45 9.21
CA ALA A 77 22.08 14.17 8.82
C ALA A 77 23.23 13.98 9.83
N GLN A 78 22.92 13.66 11.10
CA GLN A 78 23.92 13.39 12.14
C GLN A 78 24.36 11.93 12.20
N MET A 79 23.63 11.03 11.54
CA MET A 79 24.01 9.61 11.46
C MET A 79 25.27 9.40 10.63
N THR A 80 26.15 8.55 11.14
CA THR A 80 27.26 7.98 10.39
C THR A 80 26.75 7.09 9.26
N GLU A 81 27.63 6.78 8.30
CA GLU A 81 27.23 5.94 7.17
C GLU A 81 26.88 4.50 7.60
N ASP A 82 27.58 3.98 8.60
CA ASP A 82 27.29 2.67 9.18
C ASP A 82 25.91 2.64 9.87
N GLU A 83 25.54 3.72 10.58
CA GLU A 83 24.23 3.85 11.21
C GLU A 83 23.10 3.94 10.18
N LYS A 84 23.32 4.67 9.09
CA LYS A 84 22.37 4.73 7.96
C LYS A 84 22.20 3.38 7.29
N GLU A 85 23.30 2.65 7.03
CA GLU A 85 23.23 1.33 6.42
C GLU A 85 22.53 0.32 7.35
N ALA A 86 22.80 0.38 8.66
CA ALA A 86 22.10 -0.43 9.65
C ALA A 86 20.60 -0.14 9.68
N LEU A 87 20.21 1.15 9.66
CA LEU A 87 18.81 1.57 9.62
C LEU A 87 18.13 1.13 8.30
N ALA A 88 18.81 1.25 7.17
CA ALA A 88 18.32 0.80 5.88
C ALA A 88 18.14 -0.72 5.83
N ALA A 89 19.10 -1.49 6.36
CA ALA A 89 19.01 -2.95 6.47
C ALA A 89 17.87 -3.39 7.39
N GLU A 90 17.65 -2.69 8.50
CA GLU A 90 16.49 -2.90 9.36
C GLU A 90 15.17 -2.59 8.65
N GLY A 91 15.09 -1.45 7.96
CA GLY A 91 13.92 -1.06 7.18
C GLY A 91 13.55 -2.10 6.13
N ARG A 92 14.53 -2.57 5.36
CA ARG A 92 14.35 -3.64 4.35
C ARG A 92 13.79 -4.91 4.99
N ARG A 93 14.39 -5.40 6.07
CA ARG A 93 13.91 -6.61 6.78
C ARG A 93 12.47 -6.48 7.26
N ARG A 94 12.09 -5.31 7.81
CA ARG A 94 10.71 -5.07 8.29
C ARG A 94 9.71 -5.06 7.14
N ILE A 95 10.05 -4.36 6.04
CA ILE A 95 9.20 -4.30 4.84
C ILE A 95 9.05 -5.70 4.24
N ASP A 96 10.14 -6.44 4.06
CA ASP A 96 10.12 -7.80 3.49
C ASP A 96 9.26 -8.74 4.32
N ALA A 97 9.41 -8.73 5.65
CA ALA A 97 8.59 -9.52 6.56
C ALA A 97 7.09 -9.17 6.47
N GLU A 98 6.76 -7.89 6.30
CA GLU A 98 5.37 -7.45 6.11
C GLU A 98 4.81 -7.89 4.76
N TYR A 99 5.60 -7.84 3.69
CA TYR A 99 5.24 -8.37 2.37
C TYR A 99 5.00 -9.89 2.41
N GLU A 100 5.87 -10.64 3.07
CA GLU A 100 5.72 -12.09 3.23
C GLU A 100 4.47 -12.43 4.05
N ALA A 101 4.19 -11.69 5.12
CA ALA A 101 2.99 -11.86 5.92
C ALA A 101 1.71 -11.56 5.10
N ALA A 102 1.70 -10.49 4.32
CA ALA A 102 0.57 -10.12 3.46
C ALA A 102 0.31 -11.15 2.34
N ARG A 103 1.37 -11.68 1.72
CA ARG A 103 1.27 -12.78 0.75
C ARG A 103 0.69 -14.03 1.41
N SER A 104 1.22 -14.42 2.57
CA SER A 104 0.76 -15.61 3.31
C SER A 104 -0.70 -15.50 3.75
N ALA A 105 -1.17 -14.31 4.12
CA ALA A 105 -2.57 -14.05 4.46
C ALA A 105 -3.51 -14.16 3.25
N THR A 106 -3.04 -13.78 2.05
CA THR A 106 -3.80 -13.93 0.80
C THR A 106 -3.95 -15.40 0.41
N THR A 107 -2.88 -16.21 0.55
CA THR A 107 -2.91 -17.66 0.23
C THR A 107 -3.77 -18.48 1.20
N ARG A 108 -4.01 -17.97 2.42
CA ARG A 108 -4.79 -18.65 3.46
C ARG A 108 -6.29 -18.39 3.36
N ARG A 109 -6.75 -17.52 2.46
CA ARG A 109 -8.18 -17.34 2.21
C ARG A 109 -8.67 -18.56 1.41
N PRO A 110 -9.56 -19.42 1.93
CA PRO A 110 -10.11 -20.49 1.11
C PRO A 110 -10.77 -19.85 -0.11
N ALA A 111 -10.41 -20.34 -1.30
CA ALA A 111 -11.11 -19.99 -2.51
C ALA A 111 -12.61 -20.23 -2.27
N PRO A 112 -13.52 -19.32 -2.68
CA PRO A 112 -14.91 -19.70 -2.76
C PRO A 112 -14.95 -20.95 -3.65
N GLU A 113 -15.60 -22.01 -3.16
CA GLU A 113 -15.92 -23.19 -3.96
C GLU A 113 -16.76 -22.72 -5.15
N HIS A 114 -16.09 -22.33 -6.24
CA HIS A 114 -16.70 -22.29 -7.55
C HIS A 114 -16.73 -23.73 -8.02
N GLY A 115 -17.92 -24.32 -7.87
CA GLY A 115 -18.24 -25.59 -8.50
C GLY A 115 -17.91 -25.54 -9.99
N ASP A 116 -17.25 -26.61 -10.43
CA ASP A 116 -17.55 -27.31 -11.66
C ASP A 116 -17.75 -26.41 -12.90
N ASP A 117 -16.65 -25.94 -13.49
CA ASP A 117 -16.62 -25.44 -14.87
C ASP A 117 -15.24 -25.71 -15.48
N ASP A 118 -14.81 -26.98 -15.43
CA ASP A 118 -13.60 -27.51 -16.08
C ASP A 118 -13.76 -27.66 -17.62
N ASP A 119 -14.81 -27.09 -18.22
CA ASP A 119 -15.12 -27.25 -19.64
C ASP A 119 -14.63 -26.10 -20.55
N TYR A 120 -14.16 -24.98 -19.99
CA TYR A 120 -13.72 -23.84 -20.82
C TYR A 120 -12.35 -24.07 -21.52
N PHE A 121 -11.44 -24.83 -20.91
CA PHE A 121 -10.11 -25.09 -21.49
C PHE A 121 -10.06 -26.30 -22.44
N ARG A 122 -11.12 -27.11 -22.53
CA ARG A 122 -11.19 -28.24 -23.46
C ARG A 122 -11.54 -27.86 -24.89
N ASN A 123 -12.03 -26.64 -25.15
CA ASN A 123 -12.56 -26.26 -26.46
C ASN A 123 -11.87 -25.05 -27.14
N ARG A 124 -10.64 -24.68 -26.75
CA ARG A 124 -9.83 -23.75 -27.55
C ARG A 124 -8.86 -24.55 -28.41
N GLY A 125 -9.19 -24.61 -29.71
CA GLY A 125 -8.52 -25.41 -30.72
C GLY A 125 -7.00 -25.35 -30.71
N SER A 126 -6.43 -26.50 -31.07
CA SER A 126 -5.02 -26.75 -31.32
C SER A 126 -4.33 -25.59 -32.06
N ILE A 127 -3.45 -24.87 -31.38
CA ILE A 127 -2.57 -23.85 -31.96
C ILE A 127 -1.14 -24.37 -32.20
N LEU A 128 -0.96 -25.69 -32.20
CA LEU A 128 0.29 -26.32 -32.65
C LEU A 128 0.17 -26.72 -34.12
N ASN A 129 0.36 -25.75 -35.01
CA ASN A 129 0.74 -26.02 -36.39
C ASN A 129 2.26 -25.82 -36.46
N SER A 130 3.01 -26.92 -36.53
CA SER A 130 4.45 -26.91 -36.73
C SER A 130 4.74 -27.07 -38.21
N ASP A 131 5.10 -25.97 -38.87
CA ASP A 131 5.85 -25.99 -40.13
C ASP A 131 7.32 -26.25 -39.79
N TRP A 132 7.80 -27.46 -40.09
CA TRP A 132 9.19 -27.84 -40.45
C TRP A 132 9.17 -29.17 -41.21
#